data_AF-A0A2W4RZA9-F1
#
_entry.id   AF-A0A2W4RZA9-F1
#
_cell.length_a   1.000
_cell.length_b   1.000
_cell.length_c   1.000
_cell.angle_alpha   90.00
_cell.angle_beta   90.00
_cell.angle_gamma   90.00
#
_symmetry.space_group_name_H-M   'P 1'
#
loop_
_entity.id
_entity.type
_entity.pdbx_description
1 polymer ?
#
loop_
_entity_poly.entity_id
_entity_poly.type
_entity_poly.pdbx_seq_one_letter_code
_entity_poly.pdbx_strand_id
1 'polypeptide(L)'
;MRPRARPAVVQQRPGPHARFLEEGRPSPLGATWDGRGVNFALFSAHATHVELCLFDARGEREVERIELAERTDEVWHGYLPGGRPGMLYGYRVYGPYEPRHGLRFNPNKLLLDPYARKLVGRLAWGPEIFGYVLGHRHHDLSFDTRDSAPFVPRCAVVESPAGAEQAFARPGTPWDRTILYEMHVRGYTRLHPAVPAPPRRAAAALALPLIPTSQPRSPS
;
A
#
# COMPACT_ATOMS: atom_id res chain seq x y z
N MET A 1 -17.32 37.09 48.63
CA MET A 1 -16.33 36.52 47.68
C MET A 1 -16.92 35.23 47.09
N ARG A 2 -17.42 35.25 45.85
CA ARG A 2 -17.84 34.04 45.13
C ARG A 2 -16.79 33.74 44.04
N PRO A 3 -16.27 32.52 43.90
CA PRO A 3 -15.27 32.23 42.87
C PRO A 3 -15.93 32.23 41.48
N ARG A 4 -15.30 32.95 40.53
CA ARG A 4 -15.66 32.92 39.11
C ARG A 4 -15.34 31.54 38.53
N ALA A 5 -16.35 30.86 37.99
CA ALA A 5 -16.16 29.65 37.21
C ALA A 5 -15.39 29.99 35.92
N ARG A 6 -14.35 29.20 35.62
CA ARG A 6 -13.62 29.25 34.34
C ARG A 6 -14.54 28.73 33.23
N PRO A 7 -14.61 29.38 32.06
CA PRO A 7 -15.33 28.81 30.93
C PRO A 7 -14.63 27.53 30.49
N ALA A 8 -15.42 26.47 30.31
CA ALA A 8 -14.96 25.21 29.77
C ALA A 8 -14.46 25.44 28.33
N VAL A 9 -13.23 25.03 28.05
CA VAL A 9 -12.71 24.95 26.68
C VAL A 9 -13.49 23.85 25.98
N VAL A 10 -14.42 24.24 25.12
CA VAL A 10 -15.10 23.33 24.20
C VAL A 10 -14.04 22.85 23.20
N GLN A 11 -13.49 21.65 23.44
CA GLN A 11 -12.76 20.92 22.41
C GLN A 11 -13.78 20.54 21.34
N GLN A 12 -13.78 21.28 20.23
CA GLN A 12 -14.56 20.94 19.06
C GLN A 12 -14.04 19.60 18.52
N ARG A 13 -14.88 18.56 18.64
CA ARG A 13 -14.71 17.33 17.87
C ARG A 13 -15.05 17.66 16.43
N PRO A 14 -14.15 17.49 15.45
CA PRO A 14 -14.52 17.70 14.06
C PRO A 14 -15.60 16.67 13.70
N GLY A 15 -16.76 17.15 13.25
CA GLY A 15 -17.81 16.33 12.65
C GLY A 15 -17.35 15.73 11.32
N PRO A 16 -18.15 14.85 10.70
CA PRO A 16 -17.82 14.20 9.43
C PRO A 16 -18.01 15.20 8.29
N HIS A 17 -17.08 16.15 8.16
CA HIS A 17 -16.94 16.86 6.90
C HIS A 17 -16.25 15.88 5.95
N ALA A 18 -16.98 15.44 4.92
CA ALA A 18 -16.38 14.73 3.80
C ALA A 18 -15.17 15.56 3.34
N ARG A 19 -13.99 14.95 3.38
CA ARG A 19 -12.76 15.59 2.96
C ARG A 19 -12.87 15.81 1.46
N PHE A 20 -12.85 17.07 1.04
CA PHE A 20 -12.73 17.39 -0.37
C PHE A 20 -11.28 17.18 -0.81
N LEU A 21 -11.07 16.54 -1.95
CA LEU A 21 -9.75 16.48 -2.59
C LEU A 21 -9.57 17.74 -3.42
N GLU A 22 -8.42 18.39 -3.28
CA GLU A 22 -7.96 19.39 -4.24
C GLU A 22 -7.56 18.70 -5.55
N GLU A 23 -7.39 19.48 -6.62
CA GLU A 23 -7.12 18.96 -7.97
C GLU A 23 -5.92 17.99 -8.01
N GLY A 24 -4.86 18.32 -7.28
CA GLY A 24 -3.64 17.53 -7.27
C GLY A 24 -2.91 17.53 -8.61
N ARG A 25 -2.21 16.43 -8.92
CA ARG A 25 -1.39 16.29 -10.14
C ARG A 25 -1.48 14.88 -10.69
N PRO A 26 -1.44 14.69 -12.02
CA PRO A 26 -1.42 13.37 -12.65
C PRO A 26 -0.08 12.63 -12.48
N SER A 27 0.94 13.28 -11.90
CA SER A 27 2.22 12.63 -11.63
C SER A 27 2.86 13.13 -10.31
N PRO A 28 3.73 12.30 -9.69
CA PRO A 28 4.02 10.91 -10.04
C PRO A 28 2.85 9.97 -9.72
N LEU A 29 2.81 8.80 -10.37
CA LEU A 29 1.79 7.78 -10.15
C LEU A 29 1.88 7.18 -8.73
N GLY A 30 0.72 6.78 -8.20
CA GLY A 30 0.53 6.29 -6.85
C GLY A 30 0.30 7.38 -5.81
N ALA A 31 0.43 7.02 -4.54
CA ALA A 31 0.36 7.96 -3.41
C ALA A 31 1.73 8.57 -3.09
N THR A 32 1.84 9.89 -3.17
CA THR A 32 3.07 10.64 -2.87
C THR A 32 2.83 11.69 -1.81
N TRP A 33 3.52 11.56 -0.68
CA TRP A 33 3.52 12.55 0.40
C TRP A 33 4.60 13.61 0.17
N ASP A 34 4.24 14.88 0.33
CA ASP A 34 5.10 16.04 0.05
C ASP A 34 5.45 16.88 1.29
N GLY A 35 5.10 16.41 2.49
CA GLY A 35 5.25 17.15 3.75
C GLY A 35 3.96 17.83 4.23
N ARG A 36 3.03 18.17 3.32
CA ARG A 36 1.79 18.90 3.61
C ARG A 36 0.53 18.07 3.39
N GLY A 37 0.58 17.12 2.48
CA GLY A 37 -0.53 16.25 2.14
C GLY A 37 -0.09 15.09 1.26
N VAL A 38 -1.06 14.41 0.66
CA VAL A 38 -0.80 13.25 -0.21
C VAL A 38 -1.46 13.49 -1.56
N ASN A 39 -0.65 13.47 -2.62
CA ASN A 39 -1.13 13.41 -3.99
C ASN A 39 -1.39 11.94 -4.36
N PHE A 40 -2.57 11.65 -4.88
CA PHE A 40 -2.94 10.36 -5.44
C PHE A 40 -3.06 10.48 -6.96
N ALA A 41 -2.48 9.53 -7.68
CA ALA A 41 -2.60 9.46 -9.14
C ALA A 41 -2.71 8.00 -9.59
N LEU A 42 -3.82 7.65 -10.27
CA LEU A 42 -4.15 6.30 -10.71
C LEU A 42 -4.45 6.30 -12.21
N PHE A 43 -3.65 5.57 -12.98
CA PHE A 43 -3.94 5.35 -14.39
C PHE A 43 -5.17 4.43 -14.58
N SER A 44 -6.15 4.88 -15.36
CA SER A 44 -7.22 4.02 -15.87
C SER A 44 -7.92 4.63 -17.09
N ALA A 45 -7.58 4.11 -18.28
CA ALA A 45 -8.15 4.56 -19.55
C ALA A 45 -9.67 4.35 -19.67
N HIS A 46 -10.18 3.22 -19.15
CA HIS A 46 -11.56 2.80 -19.36
C HIS A 46 -12.47 2.95 -18.13
N ALA A 47 -11.93 3.43 -17.01
CA ALA A 47 -12.77 3.75 -15.86
C ALA A 47 -13.75 4.88 -16.20
N THR A 48 -14.94 4.80 -15.62
CA THR A 48 -15.94 5.88 -15.70
C THR A 48 -15.96 6.70 -14.41
N HIS A 49 -15.48 6.14 -13.30
CA HIS A 49 -15.43 6.78 -11.99
C HIS A 49 -14.41 6.06 -11.10
N VAL A 50 -13.71 6.80 -10.23
CA VAL A 50 -12.71 6.26 -9.31
C VAL A 50 -12.92 6.83 -7.91
N GLU A 51 -13.03 5.95 -6.93
CA GLU A 51 -13.12 6.32 -5.53
C GLU A 51 -11.84 5.90 -4.78
N LEU A 52 -11.23 6.87 -4.11
CA LEU A 52 -10.24 6.66 -3.07
C LEU A 52 -10.95 6.22 -1.79
N CYS A 53 -10.70 5.00 -1.35
CA CYS A 53 -11.24 4.46 -0.10
C CYS A 53 -10.19 4.61 1.01
N LEU A 54 -10.50 5.39 2.05
CA LEU A 54 -9.66 5.55 3.23
C LEU A 54 -10.10 4.59 4.34
N PHE A 55 -9.13 4.09 5.10
CA PHE A 55 -9.37 3.16 6.20
C PHE A 55 -8.87 3.72 7.53
N ASP A 56 -9.38 3.15 8.62
CA ASP A 56 -8.83 3.42 9.95
C ASP A 56 -7.36 2.96 10.07
N ALA A 57 -6.71 3.32 11.17
CA ALA A 57 -5.30 3.00 11.40
C ALA A 57 -4.99 1.49 11.47
N ARG A 58 -6.00 0.64 11.69
CA ARG A 58 -5.86 -0.82 11.70
C ARG A 58 -6.11 -1.45 10.33
N GLY A 59 -6.75 -0.71 9.42
CA GLY A 59 -7.19 -1.19 8.12
C GLY A 59 -8.45 -2.05 8.21
N GLU A 60 -9.17 -2.03 9.33
CA GLU A 60 -10.30 -2.93 9.57
C GLU A 60 -11.59 -2.35 9.01
N ARG A 61 -11.80 -1.05 9.16
CA ARG A 61 -13.00 -0.35 8.69
C ARG A 61 -12.65 0.71 7.65
N GLU A 62 -13.40 0.70 6.56
CA GLU A 62 -13.46 1.79 5.59
C GLU A 62 -14.13 2.99 6.28
N VAL A 63 -13.41 4.10 6.40
CA VAL A 63 -13.88 5.29 7.11
C VAL A 63 -14.47 6.33 6.17
N GLU A 64 -14.03 6.34 4.91
CA GLU A 64 -14.41 7.36 3.95
C GLU A 64 -14.17 6.87 2.52
N ARG A 65 -15.03 7.29 1.60
CA ARG A 65 -14.79 7.20 0.15
C ARG A 65 -14.81 8.60 -0.43
N ILE A 66 -13.80 8.91 -1.23
CA ILE A 66 -13.66 10.22 -1.84
C ILE A 66 -13.46 10.02 -3.34
N GLU A 67 -14.25 10.71 -4.15
CA GLU A 67 -14.11 10.69 -5.60
C GLU A 67 -12.80 11.37 -6.04
N LEU A 68 -12.08 10.75 -6.97
CA LEU A 68 -11.04 11.42 -7.75
C LEU A 68 -11.73 12.06 -8.96
N ALA A 69 -12.11 13.33 -8.84
CA ALA A 69 -12.87 14.01 -9.90
C ALA A 69 -12.01 14.38 -11.11
N GLU A 70 -10.72 14.60 -10.91
CA GLU A 70 -9.82 15.11 -11.93
C GLU A 70 -9.22 13.99 -12.76
N ARG A 71 -9.16 14.20 -14.08
CA ARG A 71 -8.61 13.24 -15.05
C ARG A 71 -7.83 13.94 -16.14
N THR A 72 -6.51 13.73 -16.15
CA THR A 72 -5.59 14.23 -17.19
C THR A 72 -4.86 13.05 -17.82
N ASP A 73 -4.86 12.94 -19.16
CA ASP A 73 -4.18 11.86 -19.90
C ASP A 73 -4.45 10.46 -19.33
N GLU A 74 -5.72 10.14 -19.07
CA GLU A 74 -6.17 8.85 -18.52
C GLU A 74 -5.72 8.56 -17.09
N VAL A 75 -5.12 9.54 -16.42
CA VAL A 75 -4.74 9.48 -15.01
C VAL A 75 -5.77 10.21 -14.18
N TRP A 76 -6.40 9.48 -13.25
CA TRP A 76 -7.29 10.00 -12.24
C TRP A 76 -6.47 10.50 -11.06
N HIS A 77 -6.69 11.74 -10.62
CA HIS A 77 -5.87 12.32 -9.56
C HIS A 77 -6.65 13.21 -8.59
N GLY A 78 -6.00 13.47 -7.46
CA GLY A 78 -6.52 14.32 -6.41
C GLY A 78 -5.49 14.47 -5.29
N TYR A 79 -5.53 15.60 -4.60
CA TYR A 79 -4.65 15.90 -3.49
C TYR A 79 -5.42 16.00 -2.19
N LEU A 80 -4.93 15.31 -1.16
CA LEU A 80 -5.52 15.29 0.17
C LEU A 80 -4.68 16.13 1.14
N PRO A 81 -5.08 17.38 1.45
CA PRO A 81 -4.42 18.18 2.46
C PRO A 81 -4.40 17.49 3.82
N GLY A 82 -3.27 17.54 4.52
CA GLY A 82 -3.12 16.91 5.83
C GLY A 82 -3.08 15.38 5.82
N GLY A 83 -3.09 14.73 4.65
CA GLY A 83 -2.72 13.33 4.50
C GLY A 83 -1.31 13.07 5.03
N ARG A 84 -1.09 11.93 5.68
CA ARG A 84 0.19 11.60 6.34
C ARG A 84 0.66 10.18 6.01
N PRO A 85 1.97 9.92 6.06
CA PRO A 85 2.49 8.55 6.02
C PRO A 85 1.82 7.65 7.06
N GLY A 86 1.60 6.39 6.69
CA GLY A 86 0.86 5.42 7.49
C GLY A 86 -0.64 5.40 7.23
N MET A 87 -1.21 6.41 6.54
CA MET A 87 -2.60 6.37 6.09
C MET A 87 -2.83 5.16 5.18
N LEU A 88 -3.92 4.44 5.45
CA LEU A 88 -4.29 3.23 4.74
C LEU A 88 -5.38 3.53 3.71
N TYR A 89 -5.18 3.04 2.49
CA TYR A 89 -6.09 3.31 1.39
C TYR A 89 -6.20 2.13 0.41
N GLY A 90 -7.20 2.22 -0.46
CA GLY A 90 -7.38 1.40 -1.65
C GLY A 90 -8.27 2.14 -2.65
N TYR A 91 -8.60 1.49 -3.77
CA TYR A 91 -9.46 2.08 -4.79
C TYR A 91 -10.68 1.23 -5.07
N ARG A 92 -11.80 1.88 -5.40
CA ARG A 92 -12.92 1.26 -6.11
C ARG A 92 -13.03 1.92 -7.48
N VAL A 93 -12.99 1.10 -8.52
CA VAL A 93 -12.96 1.59 -9.90
C VAL A 93 -14.21 1.09 -10.61
N TYR A 94 -14.96 2.04 -11.14
CA TYR A 94 -16.21 1.83 -11.83
C TYR A 94 -15.97 1.89 -13.34
N GLY A 95 -16.82 1.17 -14.07
CA GLY A 95 -16.76 1.10 -15.52
C GLY A 95 -17.63 -0.03 -16.04
N PRO A 96 -17.58 -0.29 -17.35
CA PRO A 96 -18.36 -1.35 -17.99
C PRO A 96 -17.95 -2.74 -17.51
N TYR A 97 -18.93 -3.62 -17.27
CA TYR A 97 -18.71 -5.04 -17.06
C TYR A 97 -19.20 -5.82 -18.29
N GLU A 98 -18.31 -5.97 -19.25
CA GLU A 98 -18.52 -6.74 -20.48
C GLU A 98 -17.39 -7.77 -20.65
N PRO A 99 -17.45 -8.90 -19.91
CA PRO A 99 -16.35 -9.86 -19.83
C PRO A 99 -15.92 -10.43 -21.19
N ARG A 100 -16.86 -10.51 -22.15
CA ARG A 100 -16.61 -10.97 -23.53
C ARG A 100 -15.74 -10.02 -24.32
N HIS A 101 -15.70 -8.73 -23.95
CA HIS A 101 -14.86 -7.70 -24.54
C HIS A 101 -13.65 -7.36 -23.63
N GLY A 102 -13.41 -8.14 -22.57
CA GLY A 102 -12.31 -7.93 -21.62
C GLY A 102 -12.57 -6.85 -20.56
N LEU A 103 -13.69 -6.14 -20.63
CA LEU A 103 -14.06 -5.10 -19.66
C LEU A 103 -14.63 -5.74 -18.39
N ARG A 104 -13.92 -5.61 -17.26
CA ARG A 104 -14.21 -6.35 -16.02
C ARG A 104 -14.26 -5.46 -14.79
N PHE A 105 -14.74 -4.23 -14.94
CA PHE A 105 -14.87 -3.29 -13.82
C PHE A 105 -15.89 -3.79 -12.79
N ASN A 106 -15.47 -3.88 -11.53
CA ASN A 106 -16.36 -4.28 -10.45
C ASN A 106 -16.04 -3.46 -9.19
N PRO A 107 -16.80 -2.40 -8.90
CA PRO A 107 -16.53 -1.51 -7.76
C PRO A 107 -16.76 -2.19 -6.40
N ASN A 108 -17.39 -3.36 -6.35
CA ASN A 108 -17.50 -4.14 -5.11
C ASN A 108 -16.15 -4.72 -4.67
N LYS A 109 -15.16 -4.77 -5.58
CA LYS A 109 -13.83 -5.28 -5.30
C LYS A 109 -12.90 -4.11 -4.95
N LEU A 110 -12.41 -4.09 -3.72
CA LEU A 110 -11.38 -3.15 -3.30
C LEU A 110 -10.07 -3.51 -4.00
N LEU A 111 -9.51 -2.55 -4.73
CA LEU A 111 -8.29 -2.69 -5.50
C LEU A 111 -7.10 -2.09 -4.76
N LEU A 112 -5.94 -2.71 -4.97
CA LEU A 112 -4.66 -2.13 -4.56
C LEU A 112 -4.22 -1.10 -5.61
N ASP A 113 -3.57 -0.05 -5.15
CA ASP A 113 -2.82 0.86 -5.99
C ASP A 113 -1.64 0.09 -6.63
N PRO A 114 -1.55 0.00 -7.96
CA PRO A 114 -0.44 -0.67 -8.64
C PRO A 114 0.92 -0.02 -8.37
N TYR A 115 0.93 1.23 -7.89
CA TYR A 115 2.12 1.99 -7.51
C TYR A 115 2.35 2.03 -6.00
N ALA A 116 1.60 1.25 -5.21
CA ALA A 116 1.76 1.18 -3.77
C ALA A 116 3.18 0.71 -3.38
N ARG A 117 3.86 1.50 -2.56
CA ARG A 117 5.21 1.18 -2.07
C ARG A 117 5.19 0.31 -0.81
N LYS A 118 4.03 0.13 -0.18
CA LYS A 118 3.84 -0.70 1.01
C LYS A 118 2.41 -1.20 1.07
N LEU A 119 2.28 -2.49 1.39
CA LEU A 119 1.01 -3.15 1.69
C LEU A 119 0.94 -3.49 3.18
N VAL A 120 -0.26 -3.38 3.76
CA VAL A 120 -0.56 -3.67 5.16
C VAL A 120 -1.70 -4.67 5.24
N GLY A 121 -1.56 -5.68 6.09
CA GLY A 121 -2.50 -6.78 6.21
C GLY A 121 -2.10 -8.00 5.39
N ARG A 122 -3.02 -8.95 5.24
CA ARG A 122 -2.84 -10.17 4.46
C ARG A 122 -4.06 -10.38 3.57
N LEU A 123 -3.84 -11.02 2.43
CA LEU A 123 -4.94 -11.54 1.63
C LEU A 123 -5.55 -12.74 2.35
N ALA A 124 -6.86 -12.68 2.60
CA ALA A 124 -7.67 -13.80 3.01
C ALA A 124 -8.39 -14.36 1.77
N TRP A 125 -8.14 -15.63 1.45
CA TRP A 125 -8.75 -16.29 0.32
C TRP A 125 -10.22 -16.56 0.59
N GLY A 126 -11.08 -16.14 -0.33
CA GLY A 126 -12.52 -16.32 -0.26
C GLY A 126 -13.17 -16.02 -1.60
N PRO A 127 -14.42 -16.43 -1.80
CA PRO A 127 -15.14 -16.13 -3.03
C PRO A 127 -15.40 -14.61 -3.21
N GLU A 128 -15.30 -13.80 -2.16
CA GLU A 128 -15.50 -12.34 -2.17
C GLU A 128 -14.45 -11.59 -2.99
N ILE A 129 -13.21 -12.11 -3.05
CA ILE A 129 -12.11 -11.45 -3.78
C ILE A 129 -12.17 -11.70 -5.30
N PHE A 130 -13.14 -12.48 -5.78
CA PHE A 130 -13.36 -12.70 -7.21
C PHE A 130 -14.40 -11.71 -7.74
N GLY A 131 -14.15 -11.17 -8.93
CA GLY A 131 -15.07 -10.26 -9.64
C GLY A 131 -16.33 -10.95 -10.19
N TYR A 132 -16.37 -12.28 -10.15
CA TYR A 132 -17.42 -13.15 -10.66
C TYR A 132 -17.77 -14.21 -9.62
N VAL A 133 -18.96 -14.81 -9.75
CA VAL A 133 -19.46 -15.78 -8.78
C VAL A 133 -18.79 -17.13 -9.04
N LEU A 134 -17.95 -17.59 -8.09
CA LEU A 134 -17.31 -18.91 -8.17
C LEU A 134 -18.37 -20.02 -8.28
N GLY A 135 -18.17 -20.95 -9.23
CA GLY A 135 -19.10 -22.06 -9.48
C GLY A 135 -20.38 -21.68 -10.23
N HIS A 136 -20.53 -20.42 -10.66
CA HIS A 136 -21.69 -20.02 -11.45
C HIS A 136 -21.70 -20.70 -12.83
N ARG A 137 -22.88 -21.03 -13.36
CA ARG A 137 -23.06 -21.70 -14.66
C ARG A 137 -22.43 -20.95 -15.84
N HIS A 138 -22.38 -19.62 -15.72
CA HIS A 138 -21.76 -18.72 -16.70
C HIS A 138 -20.30 -18.38 -16.37
N HIS A 139 -19.69 -19.10 -15.43
CA HIS A 139 -18.30 -18.96 -14.99
C HIS A 139 -17.93 -17.49 -14.71
N ASP A 140 -16.83 -17.04 -15.32
CA ASP A 140 -16.24 -15.71 -15.21
C ASP A 140 -16.98 -14.62 -15.99
N LEU A 141 -18.09 -14.97 -16.66
CA LEU A 141 -19.03 -14.01 -17.26
C LEU A 141 -20.06 -13.49 -16.24
N SER A 142 -20.16 -14.12 -15.07
CA SER A 142 -21.05 -13.67 -13.99
C SER A 142 -20.50 -12.48 -13.24
N PHE A 143 -21.37 -11.68 -12.63
CA PHE A 143 -20.97 -10.51 -11.84
C PHE A 143 -21.18 -10.78 -10.35
N ASP A 144 -20.14 -10.63 -9.54
CA ASP A 144 -20.21 -10.81 -8.09
C ASP A 144 -20.31 -9.47 -7.35
N THR A 145 -21.35 -9.32 -6.53
CA THR A 145 -21.65 -8.07 -5.81
C THR A 145 -21.11 -8.02 -4.38
N ARG A 146 -20.44 -9.07 -3.89
CA ARG A 146 -19.92 -9.10 -2.52
C ARG A 146 -18.75 -8.14 -2.35
N ASP A 147 -18.69 -7.47 -1.21
CA ASP A 147 -17.57 -6.60 -0.90
C ASP A 147 -16.30 -7.40 -0.57
N SER A 148 -15.20 -7.12 -1.28
CA SER A 148 -13.92 -7.76 -1.02
C SER A 148 -13.09 -7.04 0.05
N ALA A 149 -13.50 -5.84 0.48
CA ALA A 149 -12.69 -5.00 1.37
C ALA A 149 -12.19 -5.77 2.61
N PRO A 150 -12.97 -6.56 3.37
CA PRO A 150 -12.47 -7.25 4.56
C PRO A 150 -11.34 -8.27 4.29
N PHE A 151 -11.14 -8.70 3.04
CA PHE A 151 -10.29 -9.83 2.67
C PHE A 151 -8.99 -9.44 1.96
N VAL A 152 -8.87 -8.20 1.49
CA VAL A 152 -7.68 -7.74 0.75
C VAL A 152 -6.72 -6.95 1.66
N PRO A 153 -5.41 -6.88 1.36
CA PRO A 153 -4.54 -5.94 2.07
C PRO A 153 -4.85 -4.49 1.68
N ARG A 154 -4.23 -3.52 2.37
CA ARG A 154 -4.42 -2.08 2.15
C ARG A 154 -3.10 -1.52 1.66
N CYS A 155 -3.17 -0.52 0.80
CA CYS A 155 -2.01 0.28 0.46
C CYS A 155 -1.72 1.22 1.63
N ALA A 156 -0.45 1.51 1.89
CA ALA A 156 -0.05 2.46 2.90
C ALA A 156 0.76 3.58 2.25
N VAL A 157 0.36 4.82 2.53
CA VAL A 157 1.18 5.98 2.19
C VAL A 157 2.51 5.84 2.94
N VAL A 158 3.61 5.92 2.21
CA VAL A 158 4.94 5.91 2.81
C VAL A 158 5.54 7.30 2.72
N GLU A 159 6.42 7.61 3.66
CA GLU A 159 7.33 8.72 3.48
C GLU A 159 8.27 8.35 2.32
N SER A 160 8.33 9.20 1.30
CA SER A 160 9.38 9.09 0.30
C SER A 160 10.68 9.48 0.99
N PRO A 161 11.68 8.60 1.12
CA PRO A 161 12.97 9.03 1.63
C PRO A 161 13.62 9.92 0.56
N ALA A 162 13.53 11.24 0.75
CA ALA A 162 14.26 12.17 -0.08
C ALA A 162 15.75 11.79 -0.05
N GLY A 163 16.34 11.51 -1.21
CA GLY A 163 17.77 11.21 -1.32
C GLY A 163 18.20 9.76 -1.02
N ALA A 164 17.31 8.78 -0.90
CA ALA A 164 17.73 7.37 -0.72
C ALA A 164 18.61 6.85 -1.88
N GLU A 165 18.42 7.38 -3.09
CA GLU A 165 19.26 7.07 -4.26
C GLU A 165 20.72 7.53 -4.09
N GLN A 166 20.97 8.54 -3.25
CA GLN A 166 22.31 9.07 -2.99
C GLN A 166 23.04 8.36 -1.83
N ALA A 167 22.36 7.49 -1.07
CA ALA A 167 22.91 6.91 0.15
C ALA A 167 23.76 5.64 -0.05
N PHE A 168 23.79 5.05 -1.25
CA PHE A 168 24.54 3.82 -1.52
C PHE A 168 25.43 3.96 -2.75
N ALA A 169 26.76 4.04 -2.52
CA ALA A 169 27.73 3.94 -3.60
C ALA A 169 27.63 2.55 -4.25
N ARG A 170 27.30 2.52 -5.55
CA ARG A 170 27.24 1.26 -6.30
C ARG A 170 28.65 0.66 -6.37
N PRO A 171 28.85 -0.64 -6.05
CA PRO A 171 30.17 -1.27 -6.10
C PRO A 171 30.87 -1.21 -7.46
N GLY A 172 30.10 -1.12 -8.56
CA GLY A 172 30.64 -0.93 -9.91
C GLY A 172 31.52 -2.09 -10.41
N THR A 173 31.33 -3.30 -9.90
CA THR A 173 32.14 -4.49 -10.24
C THR A 173 32.12 -4.75 -11.76
N PRO A 174 33.29 -4.81 -12.43
CA PRO A 174 33.37 -5.19 -13.84
C PRO A 174 32.79 -6.57 -14.12
N TRP A 175 32.21 -6.77 -15.31
CA TRP A 175 31.55 -8.02 -15.70
C TRP A 175 32.51 -9.23 -15.70
N ASP A 176 33.75 -9.05 -16.13
CA ASP A 176 34.81 -10.07 -16.12
C ASP A 176 35.24 -10.49 -14.70
N ARG A 177 34.86 -9.72 -13.68
CA ARG A 177 35.10 -10.00 -12.26
C ARG A 177 33.83 -10.33 -11.47
N THR A 178 32.70 -10.46 -12.16
CA THR A 178 31.40 -10.68 -11.52
C THR A 178 31.15 -12.17 -11.30
N ILE A 179 30.85 -12.53 -10.06
CA ILE A 179 30.34 -13.87 -9.69
C ILE A 179 28.93 -13.67 -9.13
N LEU A 180 27.95 -14.29 -9.76
CA LEU A 180 26.55 -14.23 -9.33
C LEU A 180 26.26 -15.32 -8.29
N TYR A 181 25.58 -14.94 -7.21
CA TYR A 181 25.12 -15.87 -6.18
C TYR A 181 23.61 -15.72 -5.99
N GLU A 182 22.85 -16.65 -6.56
CA GLU A 182 21.40 -16.69 -6.39
C GLU A 182 21.04 -17.27 -5.01
N MET A 183 20.21 -16.55 -4.25
CA MET A 183 19.78 -17.00 -2.93
C MET A 183 18.33 -16.66 -2.63
N HIS A 184 17.67 -17.53 -1.88
CA HIS A 184 16.35 -17.23 -1.31
C HIS A 184 16.52 -16.46 0.01
N VAL A 185 16.08 -15.20 0.07
CA VAL A 185 16.21 -14.29 1.23
C VAL A 185 15.88 -14.95 2.57
N ARG A 186 14.72 -15.62 2.66
CA ARG A 186 14.34 -16.39 3.87
C ARG A 186 15.11 -17.70 4.04
N GLY A 187 15.20 -18.53 2.99
CA GLY A 187 15.83 -19.85 3.07
C GLY A 187 17.28 -19.78 3.54
N TYR A 188 18.03 -18.78 3.09
CA TYR A 188 19.44 -18.56 3.42
C TYR A 188 19.67 -18.33 4.92
N THR A 189 18.79 -17.58 5.59
CA THR A 189 18.98 -17.17 6.99
C THR A 189 18.14 -17.95 7.99
N ARG A 190 17.08 -18.65 7.55
CA ARG A 190 16.08 -19.27 8.43
C ARG A 190 16.63 -20.32 9.40
N LEU A 191 17.59 -21.13 8.96
CA LEU A 191 18.19 -22.20 9.75
C LEU A 191 19.68 -21.95 10.04
N HIS A 192 20.17 -20.74 9.75
CA HIS A 192 21.58 -20.42 9.91
C HIS A 192 21.89 -20.23 11.40
N PRO A 193 22.82 -21.01 12.00
CA PRO A 193 23.04 -21.04 13.45
C PRO A 193 23.54 -19.70 14.02
N ALA A 194 24.22 -18.89 13.20
CA ALA A 194 24.68 -17.55 13.60
C ALA A 194 23.59 -16.46 13.50
N VAL A 195 22.40 -16.77 13.01
CA VAL A 195 21.28 -15.83 12.95
C VAL A 195 20.44 -16.01 14.22
N PRO A 196 20.34 -14.98 15.08
CA PRO A 196 19.45 -15.03 16.24
C PRO A 196 18.01 -15.34 15.82
N ALA A 197 17.19 -15.85 16.75
CA ALA A 197 15.80 -16.27 16.52
C ALA A 197 15.09 -15.42 15.45
N PRO A 198 14.40 -16.06 14.48
CA PRO A 198 14.24 -15.53 13.13
C PRO A 198 13.70 -14.09 13.16
N PRO A 199 14.45 -13.12 12.61
CA PRO A 199 14.02 -11.73 12.66
C PRO A 199 12.66 -11.59 11.98
N ARG A 200 11.84 -10.68 12.49
CA ARG A 200 10.51 -10.37 11.95
C ARG A 200 10.56 -10.02 10.45
N ARG A 201 11.73 -9.63 9.93
CA ARG A 201 12.04 -9.42 8.51
C ARG A 201 13.30 -10.21 8.12
N ALA A 202 13.15 -11.22 7.27
CA ALA A 202 14.26 -12.07 6.80
C ALA A 202 15.37 -11.29 6.07
N ALA A 203 15.01 -10.20 5.37
CA ALA A 203 15.99 -9.37 4.66
C ALA A 203 17.01 -8.70 5.60
N ALA A 204 16.61 -8.36 6.84
CA ALA A 204 17.54 -7.76 7.81
C ALA A 204 18.65 -8.73 8.23
N ALA A 205 18.39 -10.05 8.20
CA ALA A 205 19.39 -11.06 8.53
C ALA A 205 20.52 -11.16 7.50
N LEU A 206 20.31 -10.71 6.26
CA LEU A 206 21.35 -10.74 5.22
C LEU A 206 22.47 -9.73 5.49
N ALA A 207 22.19 -8.67 6.25
CA ALA A 207 23.16 -7.66 6.63
C ALA A 207 23.91 -8.00 7.93
N LEU A 208 23.58 -9.13 8.58
CA LEU A 208 24.31 -9.56 9.76
C LEU A 208 25.69 -10.08 9.34
N PRO A 209 26.75 -9.77 10.10
CA PRO A 209 28.03 -10.42 9.90
C PRO A 209 27.89 -11.89 10.31
N LEU A 210 27.75 -12.79 9.33
CA LEU A 210 27.52 -14.23 9.56
C LEU A 210 28.81 -15.04 9.75
N ILE A 211 29.97 -14.38 9.87
CA ILE A 211 31.25 -15.06 10.08
C ILE A 211 31.42 -15.35 11.57
N PRO A 212 31.52 -16.63 12.00
CA PRO A 212 32.17 -16.93 13.27
C PRO A 212 33.66 -16.64 13.06
N THR A 213 34.18 -15.62 13.72
CA THR A 213 35.63 -15.51 13.93
C THR A 213 36.05 -16.80 14.63
N SER A 214 36.70 -17.71 13.91
CA SER A 214 37.35 -18.87 14.51
C SER A 214 38.33 -18.34 15.55
N GLN A 215 38.01 -18.43 16.84
CA GLN A 215 39.04 -18.27 17.84
C GLN A 215 40.01 -19.44 17.66
N PRO A 216 41.32 -19.18 17.55
CA PRO A 216 42.30 -20.25 17.49
C PRO A 216 42.17 -21.06 18.78
N ARG A 217 41.92 -22.37 18.65
CA ARG A 217 42.03 -23.29 19.80
C ARG A 217 43.48 -23.24 20.26
N SER A 218 43.70 -22.81 21.50
CA SER A 218 44.99 -22.92 22.17
C SER A 218 45.42 -24.40 22.14
N PRO A 219 46.65 -24.72 21.71
CA PRO A 219 47.18 -26.06 21.85
C PRO A 219 47.41 -26.38 23.34
N SER A 220 47.36 -27.68 23.61
CA SER A 220 47.27 -28.36 24.90
C SER A 220 48.29 -27.95 25.97
#